data_AF-A0A1I7HZV5-F1
#
_entry.id   AF-A0A1I7HZV5-F1
#
_cell.length_a   1.000
_cell.length_b   1.000
_cell.length_c   1.000
_cell.angle_alpha   90.00
_cell.angle_beta   90.00
_cell.angle_gamma   90.00
#
_symmetry.space_group_name_H-M   'P 1'
#
loop_
_entity.id
_entity.type
_entity.pdbx_description
1 polymer ?
#
loop_
_entity_poly.entity_id
_entity_poly.type
_entity_poly.pdbx_seq_one_letter_code
_entity_poly.pdbx_strand_id
1 'polypeptide(L)'
;MNEKITFTMLKNNYIWNYKDSTETFYKIYGEEVIGLLLYLDINTNRLGESLFTIEDFLNCFNITPRSGAGKSIERVRNILDQLEKIDIILDLNMSVDKVRRNDLLKCKLSVPFNRDGEKITEFFVVNHDVYEKIISSDTELNKLRLINIYCYIVSRIRRRKENEKDPKYRMGGKAEYCHPSYEQITKDLGISESTFNKYLTQLNEWELIFYDNIGVLSKNKIKKLANNVYTIHPLELEYALRESKNYYVNLEGWRLIKKDTSQLNKTIKGLKGKIASERNKGNDTTKLEKKLNNKLGELEKLILNQVEESKADVIKRINSYLAKVNEESEMEVYLEEFFEHFEDNVWDLSIEELREVEKRVLDFIAS
;
A
#
# COMPACT_ATOMS: atom_id res chain seq x y z
N MET A 1 -15.16 21.10 -21.71
CA MET A 1 -14.52 20.06 -22.54
C MET A 1 -14.35 18.84 -21.66
N ASN A 2 -14.85 17.67 -22.05
CA ASN A 2 -14.48 16.44 -21.34
C ASN A 2 -13.00 16.18 -21.64
N GLU A 3 -12.14 16.33 -20.64
CA GLU A 3 -10.74 15.90 -20.74
C GLU A 3 -10.73 14.41 -21.09
N LYS A 4 -10.15 14.09 -22.24
CA LYS A 4 -9.95 12.71 -22.65
C LYS A 4 -8.83 12.17 -21.77
N ILE A 5 -9.17 11.36 -20.77
CA ILE A 5 -8.18 10.70 -19.92
C ILE A 5 -7.28 9.84 -20.82
N THR A 6 -6.00 10.17 -20.87
CA THR A 6 -4.98 9.39 -21.57
C THR A 6 -4.17 8.59 -20.56
N PHE A 7 -3.87 7.34 -20.92
CA PHE A 7 -3.22 6.41 -20.02
C PHE A 7 -2.41 5.36 -20.77
N THR A 8 -1.43 4.80 -20.08
CA THR A 8 -0.63 3.65 -20.54
C THR A 8 -1.05 2.42 -19.78
N MET A 9 -1.23 1.31 -20.49
CA MET A 9 -1.54 0.01 -19.92
C MET A 9 -0.30 -0.89 -19.93
N LEU A 10 0.02 -1.53 -18.81
CA LEU A 10 1.11 -2.50 -18.70
C LEU A 10 0.63 -3.74 -17.94
N LYS A 11 1.26 -4.90 -18.18
CA LYS A 11 0.97 -6.11 -17.41
C LYS A 11 1.43 -5.99 -15.97
N ASN A 12 0.66 -6.52 -15.01
CA ASN A 12 1.09 -6.54 -13.61
C ASN A 12 2.46 -7.22 -13.46
N ASN A 13 2.65 -8.38 -14.10
CA ASN A 13 3.87 -9.19 -13.98
C ASN A 13 5.14 -8.51 -14.51
N TYR A 14 5.05 -7.36 -15.17
CA TYR A 14 6.24 -6.58 -15.52
C TYR A 14 6.92 -6.01 -14.27
N ILE A 15 6.17 -5.66 -13.23
CA ILE A 15 6.73 -5.10 -11.99
C ILE A 15 6.35 -5.87 -10.73
N TRP A 16 5.23 -6.60 -10.77
CA TRP A 16 4.75 -7.41 -9.66
C TRP A 16 4.03 -8.67 -10.15
N ASN A 17 4.45 -9.82 -9.63
CA ASN A 17 3.82 -11.10 -9.92
C ASN A 17 3.37 -11.76 -8.60
N TYR A 18 2.10 -12.17 -8.56
CA TYR A 18 1.50 -12.78 -7.36
C TYR A 18 1.93 -14.24 -7.15
N LYS A 19 2.41 -14.91 -8.20
CA LYS A 19 2.92 -16.29 -8.17
C LYS A 19 4.40 -16.33 -7.79
N ASP A 20 5.23 -15.55 -8.48
CA ASP A 20 6.67 -15.48 -8.23
C ASP A 20 7.22 -14.07 -8.46
N SER A 21 7.60 -13.39 -7.37
CA SER A 21 8.20 -12.05 -7.39
C SER A 21 9.55 -11.96 -8.14
N THR A 22 10.23 -13.09 -8.35
CA THR A 22 11.52 -13.14 -9.05
C THR A 22 11.37 -13.17 -10.57
N GLU A 23 10.21 -13.58 -11.07
CA GLU A 23 9.87 -13.63 -12.49
C GLU A 23 9.13 -12.36 -12.96
N THR A 24 9.69 -11.19 -12.65
CA THR A 24 9.17 -9.91 -13.15
C THR A 24 10.16 -9.26 -14.10
N PHE A 25 9.68 -8.48 -15.06
CA PHE A 25 10.56 -7.76 -15.99
C PHE A 25 11.52 -6.83 -15.24
N TYR A 26 11.03 -6.16 -14.21
CA TYR A 26 11.84 -5.33 -13.34
C TYR A 26 13.04 -6.09 -12.74
N LYS A 27 12.83 -7.35 -12.30
CA LYS A 27 13.91 -8.20 -11.77
C LYS A 27 14.82 -8.76 -12.85
N ILE A 28 14.26 -9.18 -13.99
CA ILE A 28 15.00 -9.85 -15.07
C ILE A 28 15.84 -8.85 -15.87
N TYR A 29 15.27 -7.71 -16.22
CA TYR A 29 15.86 -6.73 -17.15
C TYR A 29 16.42 -5.49 -16.45
N GLY A 30 15.99 -5.21 -15.21
CA GLY A 30 16.50 -4.09 -14.40
C GLY A 30 15.52 -2.94 -14.22
N GLU A 31 15.95 -1.93 -13.45
CA GLU A 31 15.07 -0.83 -12.99
C GLU A 31 14.56 0.07 -14.13
N GLU A 32 15.29 0.15 -15.25
CA GLU A 32 14.93 0.99 -16.39
C GLU A 32 13.76 0.46 -17.22
N VAL A 33 13.44 -0.84 -17.17
CA VAL A 33 12.50 -1.46 -18.12
C VAL A 33 11.10 -0.86 -18.04
N ILE A 34 10.60 -0.59 -16.84
CA ILE A 34 9.25 -0.05 -16.64
C ILE A 34 9.19 1.40 -17.12
N GLY A 35 10.20 2.20 -16.78
CA GLY A 35 10.32 3.57 -17.27
C GLY A 35 10.41 3.63 -18.79
N LEU A 36 11.15 2.71 -19.42
CA LEU A 36 11.30 2.62 -20.86
C LEU A 36 9.96 2.28 -21.53
N LEU A 37 9.24 1.27 -21.05
CA LEU A 37 7.93 0.89 -21.61
C LEU A 37 6.92 2.04 -21.53
N LEU A 38 6.87 2.75 -20.39
CA LEU A 38 6.02 3.95 -20.23
C LEU A 38 6.43 5.06 -21.19
N TYR A 39 7.73 5.35 -21.27
CA TYR A 39 8.25 6.39 -22.14
C TYR A 39 7.95 6.08 -23.62
N LEU A 40 8.11 4.84 -24.07
CA LEU A 40 7.81 4.45 -25.45
C LEU A 40 6.33 4.59 -25.78
N ASP A 41 5.45 4.10 -24.90
CA ASP A 41 3.99 4.19 -25.10
C ASP A 41 3.52 5.65 -25.18
N ILE A 42 3.96 6.49 -24.25
CA ILE A 42 3.59 7.92 -24.19
C ILE A 42 4.12 8.70 -25.39
N ASN A 43 5.32 8.38 -25.86
CA ASN A 43 5.93 9.02 -27.03
C ASN A 43 5.58 8.33 -28.36
N THR A 44 4.55 7.47 -28.36
CA THR A 44 4.05 6.84 -29.58
C THR A 44 3.26 7.85 -30.41
N ASN A 45 3.66 8.02 -31.67
CA ASN A 45 2.98 8.92 -32.59
C ASN A 45 1.64 8.33 -33.09
N ARG A 46 0.90 9.10 -33.89
CA ARG A 46 -0.41 8.66 -34.45
C ARG A 46 -0.33 7.45 -35.40
N LEU A 47 0.86 7.08 -35.85
CA LEU A 47 1.11 5.90 -36.67
C LEU A 47 1.47 4.66 -35.84
N GLY A 48 1.47 4.77 -34.51
CA GLY A 48 1.84 3.68 -33.61
C GLY A 48 3.34 3.47 -33.50
N GLU A 49 4.16 4.48 -33.82
CA GLU A 49 5.62 4.40 -33.79
C GLU A 49 6.19 5.31 -32.70
N SER A 50 7.10 4.77 -31.89
CA SER A 50 7.87 5.53 -30.91
C SER A 50 9.19 5.97 -31.53
N LEU A 51 9.50 7.26 -31.44
CA LEU A 51 10.73 7.88 -31.94
C LEU A 51 11.52 8.43 -30.76
N PHE A 52 12.74 7.97 -30.55
CA PHE A 52 13.51 8.35 -29.36
C PHE A 52 15.01 8.20 -29.51
N THR A 53 15.76 8.77 -28.57
CA THR A 53 17.18 8.46 -28.37
C THR A 53 17.36 7.89 -26.97
N ILE A 54 18.42 7.10 -26.75
CA ILE A 54 18.75 6.61 -25.41
C ILE A 54 19.07 7.79 -24.47
N GLU A 55 19.74 8.83 -25.00
CA GLU A 55 20.02 10.05 -24.24
C GLU A 55 18.75 10.77 -23.78
N ASP A 56 17.76 10.95 -24.66
CA ASP A 56 16.50 11.60 -24.32
C ASP A 56 15.73 10.83 -23.24
N PHE A 57 15.57 9.51 -23.42
CA PHE A 57 14.96 8.64 -22.42
C PHE A 57 15.63 8.80 -21.04
N LEU A 58 16.96 8.71 -20.97
CA LEU A 58 17.68 8.83 -19.70
C LEU A 58 17.51 10.21 -19.06
N ASN A 59 17.54 11.27 -19.87
CA ASN A 59 17.38 12.64 -19.42
C ASN A 59 15.98 12.90 -18.85
N CYS A 60 14.92 12.32 -19.42
CA CYS A 60 13.56 12.41 -18.85
C CYS A 60 13.51 11.95 -17.38
N PHE A 61 14.34 10.98 -17.00
CA PHE A 61 14.38 10.45 -15.64
C PHE A 61 15.48 11.05 -14.75
N ASN A 62 16.11 12.16 -15.16
CA ASN A 62 17.28 12.77 -14.51
C ASN A 62 18.46 11.78 -14.36
N ILE A 63 18.65 10.86 -15.32
CA ILE A 63 19.76 9.89 -15.31
C ILE A 63 20.84 10.37 -16.25
N THR A 64 22.06 10.57 -15.73
CA THR A 64 23.20 10.93 -16.59
C THR A 64 23.54 9.81 -17.58
N PRO A 65 23.58 10.08 -18.90
CA PRO A 65 24.02 9.11 -19.90
C PRO A 65 25.50 8.78 -19.72
N ARG A 66 25.81 7.51 -19.42
CA ARG A 66 27.19 7.03 -19.22
C ARG A 66 27.42 5.77 -20.05
N SER A 67 28.56 5.74 -20.75
CA SER A 67 29.00 4.61 -21.58
C SER A 67 29.89 3.66 -20.79
N GLY A 68 29.95 2.41 -21.23
CA GLY A 68 30.79 1.34 -20.66
C GLY A 68 30.00 0.27 -19.91
N ALA A 69 30.69 -0.83 -19.60
CA ALA A 69 30.14 -2.02 -18.96
C ALA A 69 29.24 -1.70 -17.77
N GLY A 70 27.98 -2.13 -17.84
CA GLY A 70 26.98 -1.93 -16.78
C GLY A 70 26.56 -0.48 -16.50
N LYS A 71 26.88 0.48 -17.38
CA LYS A 71 26.45 1.89 -17.26
C LYS A 71 25.09 2.10 -17.93
N SER A 72 24.48 3.28 -17.72
CA SER A 72 23.09 3.57 -18.12
C SER A 72 22.82 3.30 -19.60
N ILE A 73 23.74 3.66 -20.51
CA ILE A 73 23.53 3.42 -21.95
C ILE A 73 23.50 1.92 -22.27
N GLU A 74 24.43 1.16 -21.71
CA GLU A 74 24.51 -0.29 -21.95
C GLU A 74 23.34 -1.04 -21.32
N ARG A 75 22.89 -0.63 -20.13
CA ARG A 75 21.68 -1.19 -19.50
C ARG A 75 20.46 -0.99 -20.38
N VAL A 76 20.25 0.21 -20.93
CA VAL A 76 19.13 0.48 -21.85
C VAL A 76 19.23 -0.33 -23.13
N ARG A 77 20.42 -0.42 -23.75
CA ARG A 77 20.62 -1.29 -24.92
C ARG A 77 20.30 -2.74 -24.60
N ASN A 78 20.80 -3.28 -23.50
CA ASN A 78 20.50 -4.66 -23.11
C ASN A 78 19.00 -4.88 -22.95
N ILE A 79 18.28 -3.93 -22.35
CA ILE A 79 16.81 -4.02 -22.25
C ILE A 79 16.17 -4.02 -23.64
N LEU A 80 16.55 -3.11 -24.55
CA LEU A 80 16.02 -3.06 -25.91
C LEU A 80 16.22 -4.38 -26.66
N ASP A 81 17.44 -4.94 -26.61
CA ASP A 81 17.78 -6.24 -27.22
C ASP A 81 16.94 -7.38 -26.64
N GLN A 82 16.75 -7.40 -25.32
CA GLN A 82 15.94 -8.44 -24.67
C GLN A 82 14.45 -8.31 -25.01
N LEU A 83 13.91 -7.08 -25.06
CA LEU A 83 12.51 -6.83 -25.39
C LEU A 83 12.21 -7.09 -26.88
N GLU A 84 13.17 -6.86 -27.77
CA GLU A 84 13.08 -7.21 -29.19
C GLU A 84 13.02 -8.74 -29.37
N LYS A 85 13.86 -9.49 -28.66
CA LYS A 85 13.88 -10.97 -28.71
C LYS A 85 12.59 -11.65 -28.25
N ILE A 86 11.74 -10.96 -27.48
CA ILE A 86 10.46 -11.46 -26.98
C ILE A 86 9.26 -10.73 -27.61
N ASP A 87 9.47 -10.07 -28.76
CA ASP A 87 8.44 -9.42 -29.57
C ASP A 87 7.63 -8.33 -28.84
N ILE A 88 8.22 -7.68 -27.83
CA ILE A 88 7.63 -6.52 -27.16
C ILE A 88 7.99 -5.23 -27.87
N ILE A 89 9.21 -5.14 -28.39
CA ILE A 89 9.64 -4.08 -29.29
C ILE A 89 9.73 -4.68 -30.69
N LEU A 90 8.99 -4.09 -31.62
CA LEU A 90 8.92 -4.52 -33.02
C LEU A 90 9.49 -3.44 -33.95
N ASP A 91 9.87 -3.84 -35.15
CA ASP A 91 10.29 -2.95 -36.24
C ASP A 91 11.41 -1.96 -35.85
N LEU A 92 12.38 -2.40 -35.02
CA LEU A 92 13.50 -1.55 -34.64
C LEU A 92 14.33 -1.20 -35.88
N ASN A 93 14.50 0.09 -36.16
CA ASN A 93 15.13 0.57 -37.39
C ASN A 93 16.64 0.26 -37.51
N MET A 94 17.29 -0.17 -36.43
CA MET A 94 18.70 -0.55 -36.43
C MET A 94 19.00 -1.56 -35.34
N SER A 95 20.03 -2.38 -35.57
CA SER A 95 20.48 -3.38 -34.60
C SER A 95 21.01 -2.72 -33.31
N VAL A 96 20.56 -3.22 -32.15
CA VAL A 96 20.81 -2.66 -30.82
C VAL A 96 22.31 -2.54 -30.49
N ASP A 97 23.14 -3.47 -30.98
CA ASP A 97 24.60 -3.47 -30.78
C ASP A 97 25.31 -2.25 -31.39
N LYS A 98 24.70 -1.62 -32.40
CA LYS A 98 25.27 -0.47 -33.14
C LYS A 98 24.77 0.88 -32.64
N VAL A 99 23.71 0.90 -31.83
CA VAL A 99 23.01 2.10 -31.40
C VAL A 99 23.91 2.99 -30.55
N ARG A 100 24.21 4.21 -30.95
CA ARG A 100 24.86 5.22 -30.09
C ARG A 100 23.81 5.97 -29.27
N ARG A 101 24.24 6.70 -28.23
CA ARG A 101 23.30 7.38 -27.33
C ARG A 101 22.42 8.45 -28.00
N ASN A 102 22.88 9.04 -29.11
CA ASN A 102 22.18 10.11 -29.83
C ASN A 102 21.57 9.61 -31.15
N ASP A 103 21.69 8.32 -31.46
CA ASP A 103 21.07 7.77 -32.67
C ASP A 103 19.55 7.75 -32.49
N LEU A 104 18.84 8.23 -33.50
CA LEU A 104 17.38 8.23 -33.50
C LEU A 104 16.86 6.82 -33.78
N LEU A 105 16.28 6.23 -32.75
CA LEU A 105 15.61 4.94 -32.80
C LEU A 105 14.14 5.13 -33.18
N LYS A 106 13.65 4.14 -33.91
CA LYS A 106 12.25 4.01 -34.27
C LYS A 106 11.83 2.57 -34.03
N CYS A 107 10.73 2.36 -33.31
CA CYS A 107 10.14 1.05 -33.08
C CYS A 107 8.62 1.13 -32.89
N LYS A 108 7.96 -0.02 -32.78
CA LYS A 108 6.58 -0.16 -32.33
C LYS A 108 6.54 -0.96 -31.03
N LEU A 109 5.67 -0.55 -30.11
CA LEU A 109 5.44 -1.27 -28.86
C LEU A 109 4.30 -2.28 -29.05
N SER A 110 4.53 -3.52 -28.63
CA SER A 110 3.55 -4.61 -28.66
C SER A 110 3.47 -5.26 -27.28
N VAL A 111 2.53 -4.81 -26.44
CA VAL A 111 2.33 -5.39 -25.10
C VAL A 111 1.34 -6.56 -25.19
N PRO A 112 1.78 -7.82 -24.98
CA PRO A 112 0.94 -8.99 -25.27
C PRO A 112 -0.03 -9.32 -24.15
N PHE A 113 -1.10 -8.56 -23.94
CA PHE A 113 -2.02 -8.75 -22.80
C PHE A 113 -2.69 -10.13 -22.69
N ASN A 114 -2.87 -10.61 -21.45
CA ASN A 114 -3.71 -11.78 -21.17
C ASN A 114 -5.18 -11.41 -21.42
N ARG A 115 -5.98 -12.35 -21.93
CA ARG A 115 -7.39 -12.10 -22.24
C ARG A 115 -8.30 -13.23 -21.78
N ASP A 116 -9.47 -12.85 -21.28
CA ASP A 116 -10.61 -13.73 -21.05
C ASP A 116 -11.74 -13.29 -22.01
N GLY A 117 -11.89 -14.01 -23.11
CA GLY A 117 -12.63 -13.52 -24.28
C GLY A 117 -12.02 -12.25 -24.85
N GLU A 118 -12.83 -11.18 -24.97
CA GLU A 118 -12.37 -9.88 -25.45
C GLU A 118 -11.72 -9.01 -24.36
N LYS A 119 -11.86 -9.38 -23.09
CA LYS A 119 -11.42 -8.55 -21.97
C LYS A 119 -9.97 -8.81 -21.65
N ILE A 120 -9.18 -7.75 -21.59
CA ILE A 120 -7.82 -7.81 -21.08
C ILE A 120 -7.87 -8.10 -19.57
N THR A 121 -7.10 -9.09 -19.15
CA THR A 121 -6.94 -9.50 -17.76
C THR A 121 -5.49 -9.24 -17.34
N GLU A 122 -5.28 -8.96 -16.04
CA GLU A 122 -3.95 -8.79 -15.46
C GLU A 122 -3.14 -7.63 -16.08
N PHE A 123 -3.68 -6.42 -15.95
CA PHE A 123 -2.97 -5.18 -16.23
C PHE A 123 -3.10 -4.17 -15.09
N PHE A 124 -2.26 -3.14 -15.15
CA PHE A 124 -2.43 -1.90 -14.42
C PHE A 124 -2.29 -0.72 -15.37
N VAL A 125 -2.76 0.43 -14.91
CA VAL A 125 -2.82 1.65 -15.71
C VAL A 125 -2.02 2.75 -15.04
N VAL A 126 -1.29 3.52 -15.84
CA VAL A 126 -0.64 4.76 -15.44
C VAL A 126 -1.26 5.90 -16.24
N ASN A 127 -1.96 6.80 -15.56
CA ASN A 127 -2.49 8.01 -16.18
C ASN A 127 -1.34 8.91 -16.61
N HIS A 128 -1.46 9.55 -17.78
CA HIS A 128 -0.39 10.38 -18.34
C HIS A 128 -0.10 11.60 -17.45
N ASP A 129 -1.10 12.18 -16.80
CA ASP A 129 -0.89 13.28 -15.83
C ASP A 129 0.00 12.87 -14.66
N VAL A 130 -0.09 11.61 -14.21
CA VAL A 130 0.78 11.10 -13.15
C VAL A 130 2.21 10.95 -13.63
N TYR A 131 2.38 10.41 -14.84
CA TYR A 131 3.69 10.33 -15.48
C TYR A 131 4.29 11.72 -15.64
N GLU A 132 3.55 12.66 -16.23
CA GLU A 132 3.98 14.03 -16.42
C GLU A 132 4.35 14.69 -15.10
N LYS A 133 3.51 14.57 -14.06
CA LYS A 133 3.81 15.12 -12.72
C LYS A 133 5.13 14.60 -12.14
N ILE A 134 5.45 13.33 -12.35
CA ILE A 134 6.72 12.76 -11.86
C ILE A 134 7.89 13.24 -12.73
N ILE A 135 7.76 13.21 -14.07
CA ILE A 135 8.84 13.54 -15.00
C ILE A 135 9.16 15.04 -15.01
N SER A 136 8.15 15.90 -14.92
CA SER A 136 8.31 17.36 -14.92
C SER A 136 8.67 17.95 -13.55
N SER A 137 8.67 17.14 -12.49
CA SER A 137 8.99 17.62 -11.14
C SER A 137 10.44 18.11 -10.99
N ASP A 138 10.63 19.17 -10.20
CA ASP A 138 11.95 19.71 -9.81
C ASP A 138 12.58 18.94 -8.63
N THR A 139 12.23 17.66 -8.47
CA THR A 139 12.78 16.85 -7.38
C THR A 139 14.23 16.43 -7.66
N GLU A 140 15.05 16.45 -6.63
CA GLU A 140 16.39 15.83 -6.62
C GLU A 140 16.33 14.31 -6.49
N LEU A 141 15.13 13.72 -6.30
CA LEU A 141 14.94 12.28 -6.27
C LEU A 141 15.10 11.67 -7.67
N ASN A 142 15.50 10.40 -7.70
CA ASN A 142 15.57 9.66 -8.96
C ASN A 142 14.15 9.40 -9.48
N LYS A 143 13.76 10.08 -10.57
CA LYS A 143 12.41 10.01 -11.14
C LYS A 143 12.05 8.60 -11.60
N LEU A 144 13.03 7.81 -12.07
CA LEU A 144 12.81 6.42 -12.46
C LEU A 144 12.40 5.55 -11.25
N ARG A 145 13.01 5.77 -10.09
CA ARG A 145 12.60 5.07 -8.86
C ARG A 145 11.24 5.52 -8.34
N LEU A 146 10.90 6.80 -8.48
CA LEU A 146 9.56 7.31 -8.15
C LEU A 146 8.49 6.61 -9.00
N ILE A 147 8.68 6.55 -10.33
CA ILE A 147 7.72 5.89 -11.21
C ILE A 147 7.66 4.39 -10.94
N ASN A 148 8.79 3.73 -10.65
CA ASN A 148 8.80 2.29 -10.34
C ASN A 148 8.05 1.98 -9.03
N ILE A 149 8.23 2.79 -7.99
CA ILE A 149 7.48 2.63 -6.73
C ILE A 149 5.98 2.86 -6.97
N TYR A 150 5.62 3.91 -7.71
CA TYR A 150 4.23 4.18 -8.08
C TYR A 150 3.62 2.99 -8.83
N CYS A 151 4.26 2.54 -9.92
CA CYS A 151 3.82 1.40 -10.73
C CYS A 151 3.70 0.13 -9.91
N TYR A 152 4.63 -0.12 -8.98
CA TYR A 152 4.57 -1.30 -8.13
C TYR A 152 3.32 -1.26 -7.26
N ILE A 153 3.02 -0.13 -6.61
CA ILE A 153 1.82 0.00 -5.76
C ILE A 153 0.56 -0.17 -6.60
N VAL A 154 0.46 0.55 -7.73
CA VAL A 154 -0.74 0.52 -8.59
C VAL A 154 -0.96 -0.86 -9.21
N SER A 155 0.11 -1.56 -9.59
CA SER A 155 0.01 -2.95 -10.08
C SER A 155 -0.55 -3.93 -9.04
N ARG A 156 -0.64 -3.56 -7.77
CA ARG A 156 -1.17 -4.41 -6.71
C ARG A 156 -2.57 -4.01 -6.28
N ILE A 157 -3.06 -2.86 -6.73
CA ILE A 157 -4.41 -2.39 -6.43
C ILE A 157 -5.37 -3.11 -7.39
N ARG A 158 -6.29 -3.90 -6.84
CA ARG A 158 -7.35 -4.55 -7.62
C ARG A 158 -8.51 -3.58 -7.78
N ARG A 159 -9.01 -3.35 -8.99
CA ARG A 159 -10.20 -2.52 -9.21
C ARG A 159 -11.46 -3.38 -9.26
N ARG A 160 -12.54 -2.93 -8.63
CA ARG A 160 -13.87 -3.56 -8.73
C ARG A 160 -14.39 -3.40 -10.14
N LYS A 161 -15.16 -4.39 -10.61
CA LYS A 161 -15.89 -4.28 -11.88
C LYS A 161 -17.07 -3.33 -11.69
N GLU A 162 -17.35 -2.46 -12.67
CA GLU A 162 -18.42 -1.43 -12.63
C GLU A 162 -19.83 -1.97 -12.32
N ASN A 163 -20.06 -3.28 -12.40
CA ASN A 163 -21.34 -3.92 -12.12
C ASN A 163 -21.23 -5.09 -11.13
N GLU A 164 -20.18 -5.12 -10.31
CA GLU A 164 -20.01 -6.18 -9.32
C GLU A 164 -21.12 -6.10 -8.28
N LYS A 165 -22.02 -7.10 -8.26
CA LYS A 165 -23.20 -7.14 -7.38
C LYS A 165 -22.97 -8.01 -6.15
N ASP A 166 -21.93 -8.85 -6.16
CA ASP A 166 -21.66 -9.75 -5.05
C ASP A 166 -21.12 -8.97 -3.84
N PRO A 167 -21.81 -9.02 -2.68
CA PRO A 167 -21.42 -8.32 -1.47
C PRO A 167 -19.98 -8.64 -1.03
N LYS A 168 -19.43 -9.83 -1.30
CA LYS A 168 -18.06 -10.20 -0.91
C LYS A 168 -16.96 -9.45 -1.68
N TYR A 169 -17.31 -8.89 -2.83
CA TYR A 169 -16.44 -8.04 -3.63
C TYR A 169 -16.75 -6.55 -3.42
N ARG A 170 -17.88 -6.22 -2.78
CA ARG A 170 -18.24 -4.87 -2.31
C ARG A 170 -17.80 -4.58 -0.86
N MET A 171 -17.74 -5.60 -0.02
CA MET A 171 -17.45 -5.58 1.42
C MET A 171 -16.53 -6.76 1.75
N GLY A 172 -15.43 -6.52 2.48
CA GLY A 172 -14.43 -7.55 2.79
C GLY A 172 -13.31 -7.72 1.74
N GLY A 173 -13.30 -6.93 0.67
CA GLY A 173 -12.49 -7.18 -0.52
C GLY A 173 -11.20 -6.35 -0.60
N LYS A 174 -10.09 -6.98 -1.00
CA LYS A 174 -8.77 -6.37 -1.34
C LYS A 174 -8.80 -5.43 -2.57
N ALA A 175 -9.95 -4.88 -2.90
CA ALA A 175 -10.13 -4.00 -4.04
C ALA A 175 -10.00 -2.54 -3.61
N GLU A 176 -9.49 -1.71 -4.51
CA GLU A 176 -9.19 -0.28 -4.34
C GLU A 176 -7.99 0.02 -3.43
N TYR A 177 -7.32 -0.99 -2.88
CA TYR A 177 -6.09 -0.82 -2.13
C TYR A 177 -5.14 -2.01 -2.27
N CYS A 178 -3.89 -1.83 -1.86
CA CYS A 178 -2.96 -2.92 -1.59
C CYS A 178 -2.38 -2.80 -0.19
N HIS A 179 -1.87 -3.91 0.37
CA HIS A 179 -1.36 -3.97 1.75
C HIS A 179 0.02 -4.64 1.94
N PRO A 180 0.99 -4.53 1.01
CA PRO A 180 2.33 -5.06 1.25
C PRO A 180 2.99 -4.49 2.51
N SER A 181 3.82 -5.30 3.18
CA SER A 181 4.79 -4.76 4.15
C SER A 181 5.88 -3.98 3.42
N TYR A 182 6.52 -3.03 4.13
CA TYR A 182 7.70 -2.32 3.61
C TYR A 182 8.78 -3.31 3.19
N GLU A 183 9.06 -4.31 4.03
CA GLU A 183 9.99 -5.39 3.75
C GLU A 183 9.73 -6.05 2.40
N GLN A 184 8.48 -6.40 2.09
CA GLN A 184 8.13 -7.01 0.81
C GLN A 184 8.43 -6.07 -0.37
N ILE A 185 8.04 -4.80 -0.28
CA ILE A 185 8.26 -3.82 -1.37
C ILE A 185 9.75 -3.61 -1.59
N THR A 186 10.50 -3.43 -0.50
CA THR A 186 11.95 -3.19 -0.55
C THR A 186 12.70 -4.38 -1.14
N LYS A 187 12.30 -5.60 -0.79
CA LYS A 187 12.83 -6.83 -1.38
C LYS A 187 12.52 -6.93 -2.87
N ASP A 188 11.28 -6.68 -3.26
CA ASP A 188 10.84 -6.78 -4.66
C ASP A 188 11.50 -5.70 -5.54
N LEU A 189 11.66 -4.48 -5.04
CA LEU A 189 12.27 -3.39 -5.79
C LEU A 189 13.81 -3.31 -5.64
N GLY A 190 14.40 -4.04 -4.69
CA GLY A 190 15.84 -4.01 -4.43
C GLY A 190 16.32 -2.67 -3.86
N ILE A 191 15.51 -2.03 -3.02
CA ILE A 191 15.82 -0.72 -2.40
C ILE A 191 15.78 -0.84 -0.86
N SER A 192 16.39 0.09 -0.13
CA SER A 192 16.29 0.10 1.34
C SER A 192 14.94 0.63 1.82
N GLU A 193 14.51 0.28 3.04
CA GLU A 193 13.31 0.86 3.67
C GLU A 193 13.40 2.38 3.81
N SER A 194 14.58 2.91 4.14
CA SER A 194 14.81 4.36 4.21
C SER A 194 14.60 5.04 2.86
N THR A 195 15.04 4.41 1.78
CA THR A 195 14.82 4.89 0.41
C THR A 195 13.34 4.81 0.08
N PHE A 196 12.70 3.65 0.29
CA PHE A 196 11.28 3.49 0.02
C PHE A 196 10.43 4.54 0.77
N ASN A 197 10.67 4.76 2.06
CA ASN A 197 9.93 5.74 2.84
C ASN A 197 10.10 7.17 2.32
N LYS A 198 11.31 7.56 1.92
CA LYS A 198 11.58 8.88 1.33
C LYS A 198 10.77 9.11 0.06
N TYR A 199 10.74 8.12 -0.82
CA TYR A 199 10.06 8.20 -2.11
C TYR A 199 8.54 8.12 -1.95
N LEU A 200 8.05 7.25 -1.06
CA LEU A 200 6.64 7.14 -0.73
C LEU A 200 6.10 8.45 -0.12
N THR A 201 6.88 9.10 0.75
CA THR A 201 6.52 10.43 1.30
C THR A 201 6.36 11.45 0.18
N GLN A 202 7.29 11.49 -0.79
CA GLN A 202 7.18 12.40 -1.94
C GLN A 202 5.92 12.13 -2.78
N LEU A 203 5.62 10.86 -3.06
CA LEU A 203 4.41 10.49 -3.81
C LEU A 203 3.13 10.87 -3.06
N ASN A 204 3.15 10.86 -1.73
CA ASN A 204 2.03 11.30 -0.91
C ASN A 204 1.88 12.83 -0.86
N GLU A 205 2.97 13.57 -0.75
CA GLU A 205 2.97 15.04 -0.87
C GLU A 205 2.42 15.51 -2.22
N TRP A 206 2.64 14.73 -3.27
CA TRP A 206 2.07 14.96 -4.60
C TRP A 206 0.67 14.37 -4.78
N GLU A 207 0.04 13.84 -3.74
CA GLU A 207 -1.31 13.27 -3.80
C GLU A 207 -1.45 12.16 -4.88
N LEU A 208 -0.34 11.47 -5.19
CA LEU A 208 -0.32 10.36 -6.15
C LEU A 208 -0.56 9.02 -5.45
N ILE A 209 -0.13 8.88 -4.21
CA ILE A 209 -0.34 7.70 -3.36
C ILE A 209 -0.77 8.15 -1.97
N PHE A 210 -1.83 7.54 -1.44
CA PHE A 210 -2.28 7.74 -0.06
C PHE A 210 -2.05 6.46 0.73
N TYR A 211 -1.48 6.59 1.93
CA TYR A 211 -1.15 5.43 2.75
C TYR A 211 -1.24 5.74 4.25
N ASP A 212 -1.64 4.74 5.04
CA ASP A 212 -1.57 4.76 6.51
C ASP A 212 -1.69 3.32 7.03
N ASN A 213 -1.60 3.13 8.36
CA ASN A 213 -1.87 1.87 9.04
C ASN A 213 -2.81 2.08 10.23
N ILE A 214 -3.51 1.00 10.60
CA ILE A 214 -4.44 1.00 11.73
C ILE A 214 -3.76 1.18 13.10
N GLY A 215 -2.44 1.09 13.17
CA GLY A 215 -1.66 1.29 14.40
C GLY A 215 -0.94 0.03 14.89
N VAL A 216 -0.70 -0.03 16.20
CA VAL A 216 0.06 -1.11 16.82
C VAL A 216 -0.88 -2.26 17.17
N LEU A 217 -0.48 -3.46 16.75
CA LEU A 217 -1.16 -4.71 17.00
C LEU A 217 -0.47 -5.48 18.11
N SER A 218 -1.25 -6.16 18.94
CA SER A 218 -0.76 -7.06 19.98
C SER A 218 -1.45 -8.42 19.95
N LYS A 219 -0.67 -9.50 19.94
CA LYS A 219 -1.15 -10.89 20.03
C LYS A 219 -0.11 -11.73 20.75
N ASN A 220 -0.48 -12.48 21.78
CA ASN A 220 0.42 -13.38 22.52
C ASN A 220 1.74 -12.74 22.97
N LYS A 221 1.68 -11.53 23.57
CA LYS A 221 2.83 -10.71 23.99
C LYS A 221 3.72 -10.17 22.85
N ILE A 222 3.42 -10.48 21.59
CA ILE A 222 4.08 -9.91 20.41
C ILE A 222 3.38 -8.60 20.06
N LYS A 223 4.16 -7.52 19.92
CA LYS A 223 3.70 -6.23 19.41
C LYS A 223 4.33 -5.96 18.05
N LYS A 224 3.52 -5.54 17.08
CA LYS A 224 4.01 -5.09 15.76
C LYS A 224 3.17 -3.94 15.24
N LEU A 225 3.73 -3.12 14.37
CA LEU A 225 2.94 -2.17 13.60
C LEU A 225 2.17 -2.94 12.52
N ALA A 226 0.89 -2.60 12.32
CA ALA A 226 0.15 -3.11 11.17
C ALA A 226 0.83 -2.65 9.87
N ASN A 227 0.70 -3.46 8.81
CA ASN A 227 1.17 -3.04 7.50
C ASN A 227 0.40 -1.78 7.06
N ASN A 228 1.08 -0.93 6.29
CA ASN A 228 0.38 0.14 5.60
C ASN A 228 -0.56 -0.44 4.55
N VAL A 229 -1.69 0.25 4.37
CA VAL A 229 -2.51 0.15 3.17
C VAL A 229 -2.13 1.28 2.23
N TYR A 230 -2.21 1.06 0.92
CA TYR A 230 -1.88 2.04 -0.10
C TYR A 230 -3.02 2.13 -1.11
N THR A 231 -3.34 3.35 -1.53
CA THR A 231 -4.43 3.70 -2.46
C THR A 231 -3.96 4.83 -3.38
N ILE A 232 -4.69 5.10 -4.46
CA ILE A 232 -4.44 6.29 -5.31
C ILE A 232 -5.54 7.35 -5.18
N HIS A 233 -6.61 7.07 -4.43
CA HIS A 233 -7.64 8.04 -4.11
C HIS A 233 -7.79 8.17 -2.58
N PRO A 234 -7.88 9.39 -2.05
CA PRO A 234 -7.94 9.60 -0.60
C PRO A 234 -9.19 8.99 0.03
N LEU A 235 -10.31 8.97 -0.71
CA LEU A 235 -11.58 8.37 -0.28
C LEU A 235 -11.47 6.84 -0.12
N GLU A 236 -10.56 6.19 -0.82
CA GLU A 236 -10.33 4.74 -0.70
C GLU A 236 -9.57 4.38 0.56
N LEU A 237 -8.78 5.32 1.13
CA LEU A 237 -7.92 5.06 2.28
C LEU A 237 -8.71 4.68 3.53
N GLU A 238 -9.81 5.37 3.82
CA GLU A 238 -10.63 5.07 4.99
C GLU A 238 -11.25 3.67 4.89
N TYR A 239 -11.73 3.30 3.70
CA TYR A 239 -12.21 1.96 3.43
C TYR A 239 -11.10 0.91 3.60
N ALA A 240 -9.91 1.17 3.04
CA ALA A 240 -8.76 0.29 3.17
C ALA A 240 -8.32 0.08 4.64
N LEU A 241 -8.37 1.13 5.47
CA LEU A 241 -8.07 1.05 6.89
C LEU A 241 -9.12 0.22 7.66
N ARG A 242 -10.41 0.35 7.33
CA ARG A 242 -11.47 -0.48 7.89
C ARG A 242 -11.25 -1.96 7.56
N GLU A 243 -10.90 -2.27 6.32
CA GLU A 243 -10.60 -3.64 5.88
C GLU A 243 -9.32 -4.18 6.55
N SER A 244 -8.28 -3.36 6.69
CA SER A 244 -7.07 -3.72 7.43
C SER A 244 -7.39 -4.06 8.89
N LYS A 245 -8.26 -3.27 9.55
CA LYS A 245 -8.72 -3.55 10.91
C LYS A 245 -9.49 -4.86 10.98
N ASN A 246 -10.41 -5.10 10.06
CA ASN A 246 -11.18 -6.34 9.97
C ASN A 246 -10.25 -7.55 9.83
N TYR A 247 -9.28 -7.49 8.92
CA TYR A 247 -8.30 -8.55 8.72
C TYR A 247 -7.50 -8.85 10.00
N TYR A 248 -6.86 -7.84 10.60
CA TYR A 248 -6.02 -8.09 11.77
C TYR A 248 -6.81 -8.44 13.02
N VAL A 249 -7.94 -7.77 13.29
CA VAL A 249 -8.69 -7.95 14.54
C VAL A 249 -9.64 -9.13 14.47
N ASN A 250 -10.48 -9.18 13.43
CA ASN A 250 -11.58 -10.14 13.37
C ASN A 250 -11.13 -11.49 12.77
N LEU A 251 -10.27 -11.47 11.74
CA LEU A 251 -9.82 -12.71 11.08
C LEU A 251 -8.57 -13.29 11.75
N GLU A 252 -7.59 -12.44 12.06
CA GLU A 252 -6.30 -12.87 12.59
C GLU A 252 -6.21 -12.80 14.12
N GLY A 253 -7.22 -12.30 14.83
CA GLY A 253 -7.28 -12.28 16.29
C GLY A 253 -6.22 -11.40 16.98
N TRP A 254 -5.74 -10.35 16.31
CA TRP A 254 -4.89 -9.33 16.93
C TRP A 254 -5.74 -8.32 17.71
N ARG A 255 -5.17 -7.75 18.77
CA ARG A 255 -5.77 -6.61 19.46
C ARG A 255 -5.17 -5.31 18.96
N LEU A 256 -6.03 -4.35 18.61
CA LEU A 256 -5.60 -3.02 18.21
C LEU A 256 -5.35 -2.18 19.45
N ILE A 257 -4.13 -1.64 19.56
CA ILE A 257 -3.78 -0.66 20.59
C ILE A 257 -3.82 0.70 19.88
N LYS A 258 -4.98 1.38 19.90
CA LYS A 258 -5.19 2.67 19.19
C LYS A 258 -4.11 3.71 19.58
N LYS A 259 -3.54 4.37 18.55
CA LYS A 259 -2.68 5.57 18.63
C LYS A 259 -3.46 6.71 19.34
N ASP A 260 -2.88 7.50 20.23
CA ASP A 260 -1.70 8.32 19.96
C ASP A 260 -0.71 8.36 21.13
N THR A 261 0.32 7.50 21.06
CA THR A 261 1.54 7.65 21.85
C THR A 261 2.70 8.12 20.98
N SER A 262 2.47 8.54 19.73
CA SER A 262 3.56 8.86 18.80
C SER A 262 4.39 10.04 19.32
N GLN A 263 3.72 11.09 19.79
CA GLN A 263 4.37 12.28 20.35
C GLN A 263 5.08 11.95 21.68
N LEU A 264 4.43 11.14 22.54
CA LEU A 264 4.97 10.72 23.84
C LEU A 264 6.18 9.77 23.67
N ASN A 265 6.11 8.82 22.73
CA ASN A 265 7.18 7.89 22.38
C ASN A 265 8.34 8.60 21.70
N LYS A 266 8.09 9.56 20.81
CA LYS A 266 9.15 10.44 20.24
C LYS A 266 9.85 11.22 21.36
N THR A 267 9.10 11.75 22.32
CA THR A 267 9.64 12.46 23.49
C THR A 267 10.46 11.53 24.39
N ILE A 268 9.97 10.33 24.69
CA ILE A 268 10.68 9.31 25.48
C ILE A 268 11.98 8.90 24.77
N LYS A 269 11.94 8.67 23.45
CA LYS A 269 13.12 8.31 22.65
C LYS A 269 14.16 9.45 22.65
N GLY A 270 13.72 10.69 22.50
CA GLY A 270 14.58 11.87 22.58
C GLY A 270 15.24 12.04 23.96
N LEU A 271 14.47 11.83 25.04
CA LEU A 271 14.99 11.89 26.42
C LEU A 271 16.03 10.80 26.69
N LYS A 272 15.78 9.55 26.25
CA LYS A 272 16.75 8.46 26.37
C LYS A 272 18.07 8.75 25.64
N GLY A 273 17.98 9.28 24.41
CA GLY A 273 19.17 9.68 23.64
C GLY A 273 19.96 10.80 24.33
N LYS A 274 19.26 11.80 24.88
CA LYS A 274 19.91 12.91 25.61
C LYS A 274 20.58 12.44 26.90
N ILE A 275 19.95 11.57 27.68
CA ILE A 275 20.54 10.98 28.90
C ILE A 275 21.81 10.20 28.55
N ALA A 276 21.78 9.39 27.50
CA ALA A 276 22.97 8.65 27.05
C ALA A 276 24.12 9.59 26.65
N SER A 277 23.82 10.67 25.92
CA SER A 277 24.82 11.67 25.54
C SER A 277 25.43 12.40 26.74
N GLU A 278 24.61 12.81 27.71
CA GLU A 278 25.07 13.53 28.91
C GLU A 278 25.87 12.62 29.86
N ARG A 279 25.48 11.34 30.00
CA ARG A 279 26.28 10.35 30.75
C ARG A 279 27.65 10.12 30.14
N ASN A 280 27.73 10.04 28.80
CA ASN A 280 29.01 9.90 28.10
C ASN A 280 29.92 11.13 28.27
N LYS A 281 29.36 12.30 28.58
CA LYS A 281 30.09 13.54 28.90
C LYS A 281 30.43 13.68 30.39
N GLY A 282 30.01 12.73 31.24
CA GLY A 282 30.21 12.78 32.70
C GLY A 282 29.30 13.78 33.43
N ASN A 283 28.22 14.25 32.79
CA ASN A 283 27.30 15.22 33.36
C ASN A 283 26.20 14.55 34.21
N ASP A 284 25.69 15.26 35.21
CA ASP A 284 24.56 14.80 36.03
C ASP A 284 23.26 14.72 35.21
N THR A 285 22.66 13.53 35.18
CA THR A 285 21.42 13.23 34.44
C THR A 285 20.17 13.13 35.31
N THR A 286 20.27 13.35 36.62
CA THR A 286 19.19 13.10 37.59
C THR A 286 17.87 13.81 37.22
N LYS A 287 17.95 15.07 36.75
CA LYS A 287 16.76 15.83 36.31
C LYS A 287 16.12 15.28 35.04
N LEU A 288 16.92 14.80 34.09
CA LEU A 288 16.44 14.22 32.84
C LEU A 288 15.78 12.86 33.08
N GLU A 289 16.34 12.07 33.99
CA GLU A 289 15.80 10.77 34.40
C GLU A 289 14.47 10.90 35.13
N LYS A 290 14.34 11.89 36.03
CA LYS A 290 13.06 12.21 36.67
C LYS A 290 11.99 12.58 35.64
N LYS A 291 12.35 13.37 34.62
CA LYS A 291 11.45 13.74 33.51
C LYS A 291 11.07 12.54 32.64
N LEU A 292 12.00 11.62 32.40
CA LEU A 292 11.75 10.37 31.69
C LEU A 292 10.76 9.48 32.47
N ASN A 293 10.96 9.31 33.77
CA ASN A 293 10.08 8.48 34.62
C ASN A 293 8.65 9.01 34.67
N ASN A 294 8.46 10.33 34.75
CA ASN A 294 7.12 10.93 34.68
C ASN A 294 6.43 10.63 33.34
N LYS A 295 7.16 10.72 32.21
CA LYS A 295 6.61 10.41 30.87
C LYS A 295 6.33 8.91 30.67
N LEU A 296 7.10 8.04 31.32
CA LEU A 296 6.81 6.60 31.37
C LEU A 296 5.54 6.32 32.19
N GLY A 297 5.34 6.99 33.32
CA GLY A 297 4.10 6.86 34.11
C GLY A 297 2.85 7.39 33.39
N GLU A 298 2.97 8.46 32.60
CA GLU A 298 1.90 8.93 31.71
C GLU A 298 1.56 7.87 30.64
N LEU A 299 2.57 7.22 30.06
CA LEU A 299 2.40 6.13 29.10
C LEU A 299 1.71 4.90 29.74
N GLU A 300 2.11 4.53 30.94
CA GLU A 300 1.51 3.40 31.69
C GLU A 300 0.03 3.63 32.01
N LYS A 301 -0.35 4.85 32.42
CA LYS A 301 -1.76 5.21 32.66
C LYS A 301 -2.59 5.20 31.38
N LEU A 302 -2.02 5.66 30.26
CA LEU A 302 -2.67 5.57 28.94
C LEU A 302 -2.89 4.11 28.51
N ILE A 303 -1.91 3.24 28.78
CA ILE A 303 -2.02 1.80 28.50
C ILE A 303 -3.11 1.15 29.37
N LEU A 304 -3.21 1.54 30.65
CA LEU A 304 -4.21 1.00 31.58
C LEU A 304 -5.65 1.39 31.17
N ASN A 305 -5.83 2.59 30.62
CA ASN A 305 -7.14 3.12 30.23
C ASN A 305 -7.59 2.74 28.79
N GLN A 306 -6.77 1.98 28.05
CA GLN A 306 -7.00 1.63 26.62
C GLN A 306 -7.44 0.18 26.39
N VAL A 307 -8.02 -0.51 27.39
CA VAL A 307 -8.76 -1.74 27.12
C VAL A 307 -10.10 -1.36 26.48
N GLU A 308 -10.08 -0.90 25.21
CA GLU A 308 -11.26 -0.87 24.35
C GLU A 308 -11.67 -2.32 24.12
N GLU A 309 -12.73 -2.71 24.82
CA GLU A 309 -13.45 -3.96 24.65
C GLU A 309 -13.86 -4.18 23.20
N SER A 310 -13.62 -5.38 22.65
CA SER A 310 -13.98 -5.63 21.25
C SER A 310 -15.49 -5.88 21.12
N LYS A 311 -16.08 -5.56 19.95
CA LYS A 311 -17.48 -5.94 19.65
C LYS A 311 -17.73 -7.43 19.93
N ALA A 312 -16.75 -8.28 19.60
CA ALA A 312 -16.82 -9.71 19.85
C ALA A 312 -16.88 -10.05 21.36
N ASP A 313 -16.20 -9.29 22.22
CA ASP A 313 -16.27 -9.48 23.67
C ASP A 313 -17.64 -9.05 24.22
N VAL A 314 -18.21 -7.94 23.73
CA VAL A 314 -19.56 -7.48 24.09
C VAL A 314 -20.61 -8.50 23.63
N ILE A 315 -20.58 -8.91 22.35
CA ILE A 315 -21.49 -9.91 21.78
C ILE A 315 -21.38 -11.24 22.56
N LYS A 316 -20.17 -11.68 22.87
CA LYS A 316 -19.95 -12.90 23.66
C LYS A 316 -20.57 -12.81 25.05
N ARG A 317 -20.52 -11.64 25.70
CA ARG A 317 -21.20 -11.44 26.99
C ARG A 317 -22.71 -11.44 26.84
N ILE A 318 -23.26 -10.73 25.85
CA ILE A 318 -24.71 -10.72 25.61
C ILE A 318 -25.21 -12.15 25.37
N ASN A 319 -24.52 -12.93 24.53
CA ASN A 319 -24.83 -14.34 24.32
C ASN A 319 -24.73 -15.17 25.60
N SER A 320 -23.76 -14.87 26.48
CA SER A 320 -23.65 -15.56 27.76
C SER A 320 -24.78 -15.21 28.74
N TYR A 321 -25.37 -14.02 28.63
CA TYR A 321 -26.55 -13.63 29.41
C TYR A 321 -27.80 -14.32 28.88
N LEU A 322 -28.02 -14.31 27.57
CA LEU A 322 -29.14 -15.01 26.94
C LEU A 322 -29.10 -16.52 27.17
N ALA A 323 -27.91 -17.14 27.10
CA ALA A 323 -27.77 -18.57 27.39
C ALA A 323 -28.22 -18.94 28.82
N LYS A 324 -27.98 -18.09 29.81
CA LYS A 324 -28.46 -18.30 31.18
C LYS A 324 -29.98 -18.21 31.28
N VAL A 325 -30.60 -17.30 30.54
CA VAL A 325 -32.07 -17.19 30.45
C VAL A 325 -32.65 -18.45 29.84
N ASN A 326 -32.04 -18.98 28.78
CA ASN A 326 -32.51 -20.18 28.10
C ASN A 326 -32.44 -21.42 29.01
N GLU A 327 -31.40 -21.52 29.85
CA GLU A 327 -31.30 -22.59 30.87
C GLU A 327 -32.37 -22.49 31.97
N GLU A 328 -32.82 -21.28 32.31
CA GLU A 328 -33.79 -21.04 33.39
C GLU A 328 -35.27 -21.04 32.92
N SER A 329 -35.53 -20.74 31.65
CA SER A 329 -36.89 -20.48 31.12
C SER A 329 -37.44 -21.52 30.13
N GLU A 330 -36.68 -22.58 29.81
CA GLU A 330 -36.99 -23.54 28.73
C GLU A 330 -37.29 -22.91 27.36
N MET A 331 -36.92 -21.64 27.15
CA MET A 331 -37.12 -20.89 25.91
C MET A 331 -35.78 -20.75 25.19
N GLU A 332 -35.71 -21.07 23.90
CA GLU A 332 -34.54 -20.74 23.07
C GLU A 332 -34.67 -19.31 22.57
N VAL A 333 -33.89 -18.39 23.14
CA VAL A 333 -33.75 -17.02 22.65
C VAL A 333 -32.34 -16.82 22.13
N TYR A 334 -32.22 -16.56 20.83
CA TYR A 334 -30.96 -16.19 20.20
C TYR A 334 -30.83 -14.67 20.06
N LEU A 335 -29.58 -14.21 19.95
CA LEU A 335 -29.29 -12.80 19.72
C LEU A 335 -29.98 -12.34 18.43
N GLU A 336 -29.87 -13.09 17.33
CA GLU A 336 -30.54 -12.72 16.07
C GLU A 336 -32.07 -12.58 16.21
N GLU A 337 -32.72 -13.39 17.05
CA GLU A 337 -34.18 -13.33 17.28
C GLU A 337 -34.60 -12.13 18.14
N PHE A 338 -33.77 -11.77 19.14
CA PHE A 338 -33.97 -10.54 19.91
C PHE A 338 -33.88 -9.30 19.01
N PHE A 339 -33.13 -9.41 17.90
CA PHE A 339 -32.92 -8.36 16.92
C PHE A 339 -33.87 -8.39 15.72
N GLU A 340 -34.71 -9.41 15.53
CA GLU A 340 -35.72 -9.39 14.44
C GLU A 340 -36.69 -8.20 14.55
N HIS A 341 -36.77 -7.56 15.72
CA HIS A 341 -37.54 -6.33 15.95
C HIS A 341 -36.79 -5.03 15.58
N PHE A 342 -35.53 -5.12 15.17
CA PHE A 342 -34.71 -4.01 14.70
C PHE A 342 -34.39 -4.24 13.22
N GLU A 343 -34.48 -3.21 12.38
CA GLU A 343 -34.23 -3.32 10.94
C GLU A 343 -32.74 -3.60 10.58
N ASP A 344 -31.85 -3.68 11.59
CA ASP A 344 -30.39 -3.73 11.43
C ASP A 344 -29.79 -5.07 11.90
N ASN A 345 -28.76 -5.55 11.19
CA ASN A 345 -28.00 -6.75 11.58
C ASN A 345 -27.04 -6.43 12.75
N VAL A 346 -26.95 -7.31 13.75
CA VAL A 346 -26.09 -7.15 14.95
C VAL A 346 -24.64 -6.80 14.60
N TRP A 347 -24.13 -7.35 13.50
CA TRP A 347 -22.76 -7.10 13.06
C TRP A 347 -22.52 -5.66 12.57
N ASP A 348 -23.59 -4.95 12.21
CA ASP A 348 -23.57 -3.58 11.71
C ASP A 348 -23.61 -2.54 12.84
N LEU A 349 -24.04 -2.91 14.06
CA LEU A 349 -24.13 -2.04 15.22
C LEU A 349 -22.75 -1.60 15.76
N SER A 350 -22.60 -0.32 16.08
CA SER A 350 -21.44 0.24 16.81
C SER A 350 -21.30 -0.38 18.22
N ILE A 351 -20.14 -0.16 18.87
CA ILE A 351 -19.90 -0.69 20.24
C ILE A 351 -20.85 -0.02 21.24
N GLU A 352 -21.13 1.26 21.07
CA GLU A 352 -22.08 2.03 21.87
C GLU A 352 -23.50 1.46 21.75
N GLU A 353 -23.94 1.13 20.53
CA GLU A 353 -25.24 0.51 20.28
C GLU A 353 -25.31 -0.92 20.87
N LEU A 354 -24.24 -1.71 20.75
CA LEU A 354 -24.14 -3.03 21.38
C LEU A 354 -24.17 -2.96 22.92
N ARG A 355 -23.61 -1.89 23.52
CA ARG A 355 -23.69 -1.68 24.97
C ARG A 355 -25.09 -1.29 25.42
N GLU A 356 -25.82 -0.54 24.61
CA GLU A 356 -27.21 -0.23 24.90
C GLU A 356 -28.07 -1.50 24.84
N VAL A 357 -27.78 -2.38 23.89
CA VAL A 357 -28.40 -3.71 23.80
C VAL A 357 -28.04 -4.57 25.01
N GLU A 358 -26.75 -4.63 25.38
CA GLU A 358 -26.29 -5.37 26.57
C GLU A 358 -27.04 -4.92 27.82
N LYS A 359 -27.22 -3.60 27.98
CA LYS A 359 -27.99 -3.03 29.09
C LYS A 359 -29.46 -3.47 29.04
N ARG A 360 -30.12 -3.42 27.88
CA ARG A 360 -31.52 -3.83 27.74
C ARG A 360 -31.73 -5.32 28.02
N VAL A 361 -30.80 -6.18 27.60
CA VAL A 361 -30.82 -7.62 27.91
C VAL A 361 -30.70 -7.82 29.42
N LEU A 362 -29.80 -7.10 30.09
CA LEU A 362 -29.69 -7.17 31.56
C LEU A 362 -30.93 -6.65 32.28
N ASP A 363 -31.54 -5.58 31.78
CA ASP A 363 -32.80 -5.05 32.34
C ASP A 363 -33.96 -6.05 32.16
N PHE A 364 -34.02 -6.76 31.03
CA PHE A 364 -35.01 -7.83 30.78
C PHE A 364 -34.80 -9.05 31.68
N ILE A 365 -33.54 -9.42 31.97
CA ILE A 365 -33.23 -10.52 32.90
C ILE A 365 -33.60 -10.17 34.34
N ALA A 366 -33.52 -8.87 34.69
CA ALA A 366 -33.81 -8.39 36.03
C ALA A 366 -35.31 -8.18 36.31
N SER A 367 -36.15 -8.14 35.26
CA SER A 367 -37.62 -8.04 35.35
C SER A 367 -38.29 -9.39 35.41
#